data_AF-A0A0C3EAN9-F1
#
_entry.id   AF-A0A0C3EAN9-F1
#
_cell.length_a   1.000
_cell.length_b   1.000
_cell.length_c   1.000
_cell.angle_alpha   90.00
_cell.angle_beta   90.00
_cell.angle_gamma   90.00
#
_symmetry.space_group_name_H-M   'P 1'
#
loop_
_entity.id
_entity.type
_entity.pdbx_description
1 polymer ?
#
loop_
_entity_poly.entity_id
_entity_poly.type
_entity_poly.pdbx_seq_one_letter_code
_entity_poly.pdbx_strand_id
1 'polypeptide(L)'
;QWTSLCTSLRIEGFYIVVCGGVEDLSAPKIFFSPKGDKFVHSVLDLEPRCLALKFESFVVSGLDDVLRDNGITRTVCMNYGNYKHKITERFSVELIGWPNDLLPIRNPAQLGGRDQVQKLLSALTTKVCHWKKLSEEDTQRRIILNNKRHARGEQVYKPRKNTLQGTKKSAATVPSDAGDNGNNSDGDDEGNSMA
;
A
#
# COMPACT_ATOMS: atom_id res chain seq x y z
N GLN A 1 15.25 19.65 29.89
CA GLN A 1 15.73 20.98 29.46
C GLN A 1 14.85 21.59 28.37
N TRP A 2 14.53 20.89 27.27
CA TRP A 2 13.77 21.45 26.14
C TRP A 2 12.30 21.81 26.44
N THR A 3 11.56 21.00 27.20
CA THR A 3 10.18 21.33 27.62
C THR A 3 10.12 22.64 28.42
N SER A 4 11.10 22.85 29.30
CA SER A 4 11.22 24.08 30.09
C SER A 4 11.57 25.30 29.23
N LEU A 5 12.29 25.09 28.13
CA LEU A 5 12.64 26.11 27.13
C LEU A 5 11.42 26.48 26.27
N CYS A 6 10.62 25.50 25.84
CA CYS A 6 9.37 25.73 25.11
C CYS A 6 8.38 26.56 25.96
N THR A 7 8.28 26.27 27.25
CA THR A 7 7.42 27.02 28.18
C THR A 7 7.93 28.45 28.41
N SER A 8 9.24 28.66 28.54
CA SER A 8 9.80 30.01 28.77
C SER A 8 9.78 30.89 27.51
N LEU A 9 9.91 30.30 26.32
CA LEU A 9 9.93 31.01 25.04
C LEU A 9 8.58 31.05 24.31
N ARG A 10 7.52 30.44 24.87
CA ARG A 10 6.20 30.26 24.24
C ARG A 10 6.26 29.58 22.87
N ILE A 11 7.22 28.69 22.68
CA ILE A 11 7.40 27.93 21.43
C ILE A 11 6.62 26.62 21.55
N GLU A 12 5.82 26.31 20.53
CA GLU A 12 5.05 25.07 20.39
C GLU A 12 5.54 24.32 19.17
N GLY A 13 5.64 23.00 19.27
CA GLY A 13 6.11 22.20 18.15
C GLY A 13 6.62 20.84 18.58
N PHE A 14 7.29 20.17 17.67
CA PHE A 14 7.87 18.87 17.89
C PHE A 14 9.16 18.70 17.10
N TYR A 15 10.02 17.82 17.58
CA TYR A 15 11.31 17.51 17.00
C TYR A 15 11.46 16.01 16.94
N ILE A 16 11.78 15.51 15.74
CA ILE A 16 11.99 14.09 15.47
C ILE A 16 13.36 13.95 14.81
N VAL A 17 14.20 13.10 15.37
CA VAL A 17 15.48 12.69 14.78
C VAL A 17 15.45 11.20 14.57
N VAL A 18 15.80 10.79 13.37
CA VAL A 18 15.86 9.40 12.93
C VAL A 18 17.27 9.13 12.41
N CYS A 19 17.79 7.91 12.61
CA CYS A 19 19.04 7.50 11.98
C CYS A 19 18.75 7.07 10.54
N GLY A 20 19.46 7.65 9.58
CA GLY A 20 19.32 7.32 8.16
C GLY A 20 20.19 6.14 7.71
N GLY A 21 21.01 5.59 8.60
CA GLY A 21 21.91 4.47 8.30
C GLY A 21 21.28 3.12 8.64
N VAL A 22 21.42 2.14 7.75
CA VAL A 22 20.89 0.78 7.95
C VAL A 22 21.60 0.00 9.07
N GLU A 23 22.81 0.44 9.44
CA GLU A 23 23.66 -0.22 10.43
C GLU A 23 23.48 0.32 11.85
N ASP A 24 22.80 1.47 12.01
CA ASP A 24 22.66 2.14 13.30
C ASP A 24 21.22 2.07 13.79
N LEU A 25 20.92 1.05 14.61
CA LEU A 25 19.58 0.72 15.13
C LEU A 25 19.11 1.63 16.27
N SER A 26 19.69 2.82 16.41
CA SER A 26 19.31 3.73 17.49
C SER A 26 17.86 4.17 17.33
N ALA A 27 17.08 4.08 18.42
CA ALA A 27 15.68 4.46 18.38
C ALA A 27 15.52 5.96 18.06
N PRO A 28 14.49 6.36 17.29
CA PRO A 28 14.22 7.76 17.01
C PRO A 28 14.14 8.59 18.28
N LYS A 29 14.82 9.74 18.29
CA LYS A 29 14.68 10.72 19.36
C LYS A 29 13.48 11.60 19.04
N ILE A 30 12.49 11.53 19.92
CA ILE A 30 11.19 12.14 19.71
C ILE A 30 10.90 13.10 20.86
N PHE A 31 10.50 14.32 20.51
CA PHE A 31 10.01 15.30 21.46
C PHE A 31 8.77 16.00 20.91
N PHE A 32 7.77 16.20 21.77
CA PHE A 32 6.56 16.94 21.46
C PHE A 32 6.22 17.93 22.57
N SER A 33 5.83 19.16 22.20
CA SER A 33 5.06 20.03 23.10
C SER A 33 3.63 19.48 23.22
N PRO A 34 2.86 19.84 24.26
CA PRO A 34 1.48 19.38 24.41
C PRO A 34 0.57 19.71 23.22
N LYS A 35 0.79 20.84 22.53
CA LYS A 35 0.03 21.16 21.31
C LYS A 35 0.55 20.43 20.08
N GLY A 36 1.87 20.25 19.97
CA GLY A 36 2.46 19.45 18.90
C GLY A 36 1.96 18.01 18.93
N ASP A 37 1.90 17.42 20.12
CA ASP A 37 1.38 16.07 20.34
C ASP A 37 -0.09 15.96 19.90
N LYS A 38 -0.94 16.87 20.39
CA LYS A 38 -2.35 16.96 19.98
C LYS A 38 -2.53 17.14 18.48
N PHE A 39 -1.68 17.92 17.83
CA PHE A 39 -1.74 18.12 16.38
C PHE A 39 -1.49 16.80 15.64
N VAL A 40 -0.46 16.03 16.03
CA VAL A 40 -0.19 14.74 15.39
C VAL A 40 -1.34 13.76 15.60
N HIS A 41 -1.84 13.62 16.83
CA HIS A 41 -2.97 12.73 17.09
C HIS A 41 -4.25 13.17 16.40
N SER A 42 -4.62 14.45 16.50
CA SER A 42 -5.97 14.92 16.14
C SER A 42 -6.08 15.38 14.69
N VAL A 43 -4.98 15.87 14.09
CA VAL A 43 -4.98 16.42 12.72
C VAL A 43 -4.32 15.45 11.75
N LEU A 44 -3.19 14.84 12.13
CA LEU A 44 -2.53 13.88 11.27
C LEU A 44 -3.11 12.46 11.41
N ASP A 45 -3.93 12.21 12.43
CA ASP A 45 -4.48 10.89 12.78
C ASP A 45 -3.37 9.83 12.91
N LEU A 46 -2.29 10.22 13.60
CA LEU A 46 -1.12 9.38 13.82
C LEU A 46 -0.72 9.42 15.29
N GLU A 47 -0.22 8.28 15.76
CA GLU A 47 0.58 8.25 16.97
C GLU A 47 1.94 8.93 16.72
N PRO A 48 2.47 9.76 17.63
CA PRO A 48 3.80 10.38 17.56
C PRO A 48 4.91 9.41 17.15
N ARG A 49 4.88 8.20 17.72
CA ARG A 49 5.85 7.15 17.39
C ARG A 49 5.65 6.60 15.97
N CYS A 50 4.41 6.47 15.52
CA CYS A 50 4.13 6.07 14.13
C CYS A 50 4.58 7.12 13.13
N LEU A 51 4.44 8.41 13.45
CA LEU A 51 4.98 9.50 12.62
C LEU A 51 6.50 9.39 12.51
N ALA A 52 7.21 9.18 13.63
CA ALA A 52 8.66 9.02 13.63
C ALA A 52 9.12 7.80 12.82
N LEU A 53 8.47 6.64 12.98
CA LEU A 53 8.80 5.43 12.21
C LEU A 53 8.52 5.58 10.72
N LYS A 54 7.44 6.29 10.35
CA LYS A 54 7.16 6.62 8.94
C LYS A 54 8.26 7.51 8.35
N PHE A 55 8.70 8.50 9.11
CA PHE A 55 9.77 9.40 8.69
C PHE A 55 11.11 8.65 8.56
N GLU A 56 11.46 7.80 9.53
CA GLU A 56 12.64 6.94 9.47
C GLU A 56 12.61 6.01 8.26
N SER A 57 11.48 5.32 8.04
CA SER A 57 11.30 4.46 6.88
C SER A 57 11.47 5.23 5.57
N PHE A 58 11.00 6.47 5.49
CA PHE A 58 11.17 7.32 4.32
C PHE A 58 12.64 7.61 4.07
N VAL A 59 13.37 8.06 5.10
CA VAL A 59 14.81 8.39 5.03
C VAL A 59 15.65 7.16 4.66
N VAL A 60 15.43 6.01 5.30
CA VAL A 60 16.22 4.78 5.08
C VAL A 60 15.94 4.14 3.72
N SER A 61 14.71 4.25 3.22
CA SER A 61 14.32 3.55 1.98
C SER A 61 14.97 4.10 0.71
N GLY A 62 15.52 5.32 0.72
CA GLY A 62 16.00 6.01 -0.49
C GLY A 62 14.91 6.18 -1.56
N LEU A 63 13.64 6.05 -1.18
CA LEU A 63 12.52 6.06 -2.10
C LEU A 63 12.37 7.42 -2.78
N ASP A 64 12.74 8.51 -2.10
CA ASP A 64 12.70 9.86 -2.67
C ASP A 64 13.65 10.01 -3.86
N ASP A 65 14.86 9.46 -3.78
CA ASP A 65 15.84 9.49 -4.89
C ASP A 65 15.29 8.71 -6.09
N VAL A 66 14.73 7.52 -5.85
CA VAL A 66 14.10 6.71 -6.90
C VAL A 66 12.89 7.42 -7.52
N LEU A 67 12.07 8.11 -6.74
CA LEU A 67 10.89 8.81 -7.26
C LEU A 67 11.27 10.09 -8.02
N ARG A 68 12.26 10.84 -7.54
CA ARG A 68 12.79 12.05 -8.20
C ARG A 68 13.48 11.73 -9.52
N ASP A 69 14.32 10.72 -9.57
CA ASP A 69 15.01 10.29 -10.80
C ASP A 69 14.02 9.83 -11.89
N ASN A 70 12.82 9.45 -11.48
CA ASN A 70 11.74 9.02 -12.38
C ASN A 70 10.70 10.11 -12.67
N GLY A 71 10.91 11.36 -12.24
CA GLY A 71 10.00 12.49 -12.50
C GLY A 71 8.67 12.40 -11.76
N ILE A 72 8.58 11.54 -10.75
CA ILE A 72 7.36 11.32 -9.97
C ILE A 72 7.38 12.25 -8.76
N THR A 73 6.73 13.40 -8.88
CA THR A 73 6.68 14.46 -7.83
C THR A 73 5.62 14.22 -6.74
N ARG A 74 4.93 13.08 -6.78
CA ARG A 74 3.90 12.71 -5.80
C ARG A 74 4.38 11.49 -5.02
N THR A 75 4.16 11.49 -3.71
CA THR A 75 4.47 10.32 -2.86
C THR A 75 3.69 9.10 -3.34
N VAL A 76 4.38 8.14 -3.97
CA VAL A 76 3.78 6.87 -4.42
C VAL A 76 3.87 5.86 -3.29
N CYS A 77 2.71 5.52 -2.72
CA CYS A 77 2.61 4.44 -1.75
C CYS A 77 2.45 3.10 -2.46
N MET A 78 3.13 2.07 -1.97
CA MET A 78 3.01 0.70 -2.48
C MET A 78 1.57 0.17 -2.35
N ASN A 79 1.06 -0.42 -3.42
CA ASN A 79 -0.22 -1.11 -3.44
C ASN A 79 -0.01 -2.59 -3.73
N TYR A 80 0.20 -3.39 -2.68
CA TYR A 80 0.45 -4.83 -2.81
C TYR A 80 -0.78 -5.60 -3.32
N GLY A 81 -2.00 -5.18 -2.92
CA GLY A 81 -3.24 -5.85 -3.30
C GLY A 81 -3.60 -5.71 -4.78
N ASN A 82 -3.21 -4.62 -5.41
CA ASN A 82 -3.40 -4.32 -6.83
C ASN A 82 -2.07 -3.97 -7.50
N TYR A 83 -1.00 -4.68 -7.15
CA TYR A 83 0.36 -4.36 -7.58
C TYR A 83 0.48 -4.26 -9.11
N LYS A 84 -0.04 -5.25 -9.83
CA LYS A 84 0.03 -5.29 -11.29
C LYS A 84 -0.60 -4.05 -11.93
N HIS A 85 -1.81 -3.70 -11.50
CA HIS A 85 -2.54 -2.57 -12.08
C HIS A 85 -2.08 -1.19 -11.55
N LYS A 86 -2.02 -1.01 -10.22
CA LYS A 86 -1.78 0.29 -9.60
C LYS A 86 -0.30 0.67 -9.52
N ILE A 87 0.60 -0.30 -9.64
CA ILE A 87 2.05 -0.05 -9.64
C ILE A 87 2.63 -0.29 -11.02
N THR A 88 2.54 -1.52 -11.54
CA THR A 88 3.23 -1.88 -12.78
C THR A 88 2.68 -1.19 -14.01
N GLU A 89 1.36 -1.24 -14.24
CA GLU A 89 0.76 -0.63 -15.43
C GLU A 89 0.68 0.89 -15.31
N ARG A 90 0.34 1.41 -14.13
CA ARG A 90 0.12 2.85 -13.94
C ARG A 90 1.39 3.69 -13.96
N PHE A 91 2.47 3.16 -13.40
CA PHE A 91 3.73 3.89 -13.26
C PHE A 91 4.85 3.30 -14.12
N SER A 92 4.57 2.26 -14.90
CA SER A 92 5.54 1.57 -15.76
C SER A 92 6.79 1.12 -14.98
N VAL A 93 6.60 0.62 -13.75
CA VAL A 93 7.69 0.12 -12.89
C VAL A 93 7.40 -1.27 -12.37
N GLU A 94 8.42 -2.13 -12.39
CA GLU A 94 8.32 -3.49 -11.85
C GLU A 94 9.50 -3.79 -10.92
N LEU A 95 9.18 -4.47 -9.83
CA LEU A 95 10.15 -5.04 -8.90
C LEU A 95 10.68 -6.34 -9.49
N ILE A 96 11.91 -6.30 -9.99
CA ILE A 96 12.62 -7.41 -10.61
C ILE A 96 13.41 -8.16 -9.54
N GLY A 97 13.49 -9.49 -9.66
CA GLY A 97 14.27 -10.34 -8.75
C GLY A 97 13.69 -10.45 -7.34
N TRP A 98 12.38 -10.27 -7.21
CA TRP A 98 11.67 -10.61 -5.97
C TRP A 98 11.91 -12.10 -5.61
N PRO A 99 12.22 -12.43 -4.34
CA PRO A 99 12.50 -13.81 -3.95
C PRO A 99 11.32 -14.74 -4.27
N ASN A 100 11.59 -15.84 -4.98
CA ASN A 100 10.55 -16.76 -5.47
C ASN A 100 9.76 -17.43 -4.34
N ASP A 101 10.41 -17.67 -3.20
CA ASP A 101 9.81 -18.23 -1.99
C ASP A 101 8.86 -17.25 -1.28
N LEU A 102 8.96 -15.96 -1.61
CA LEU A 102 8.11 -14.89 -1.10
C LEU A 102 7.02 -14.49 -2.10
N LEU A 103 6.81 -15.25 -3.17
CA LEU A 103 5.72 -15.00 -4.11
C LEU A 103 4.38 -15.46 -3.53
N PRO A 104 3.28 -14.74 -3.83
CA PRO A 104 3.21 -13.50 -4.61
C PRO A 104 3.70 -12.27 -3.83
N ILE A 105 4.07 -11.20 -4.54
CA ILE A 105 4.48 -9.92 -3.93
C ILE A 105 3.42 -9.45 -2.92
N ARG A 106 3.83 -9.32 -1.66
CA ARG A 106 2.95 -8.99 -0.52
C ARG A 106 3.57 -7.89 0.32
N ASN A 107 2.73 -7.30 1.17
CA ASN A 107 3.19 -6.33 2.15
C ASN A 107 4.21 -7.00 3.07
N PRO A 108 5.39 -6.39 3.32
CA PRO A 108 6.38 -6.90 4.28
C PRO A 108 5.81 -7.26 5.66
N ALA A 109 4.79 -6.52 6.14
CA ALA A 109 4.09 -6.83 7.39
C ALA A 109 3.33 -8.18 7.36
N GLN A 110 3.13 -8.76 6.18
CA GLN A 110 2.44 -10.03 5.94
C GLN A 110 3.39 -11.15 5.46
N LEU A 111 4.70 -10.88 5.33
CA LEU A 111 5.68 -11.87 4.85
C LEU A 111 6.08 -12.90 5.93
N GLY A 112 5.50 -12.83 7.13
CA GLY A 112 5.73 -13.79 8.20
C GLY A 112 6.90 -13.40 9.11
N GLY A 113 7.59 -14.40 9.66
CA GLY A 113 8.64 -14.24 10.67
C GLY A 113 9.89 -13.49 10.20
N ARG A 114 10.78 -13.17 11.16
CA ARG A 114 11.97 -12.34 10.97
C ARG A 114 12.85 -12.78 9.80
N ASP A 115 13.00 -14.08 9.59
CA ASP A 115 13.88 -14.64 8.54
C ASP A 115 13.44 -14.28 7.13
N GLN A 116 12.12 -14.27 6.88
CA GLN A 116 11.56 -13.93 5.57
C GLN A 116 11.73 -12.44 5.27
N VAL A 117 11.53 -11.59 6.29
CA VAL A 117 11.78 -10.15 6.19
C VAL A 117 13.26 -9.86 5.97
N GLN A 118 14.15 -10.55 6.69
CA GLN A 118 15.60 -10.42 6.52
C GLN A 118 16.07 -10.84 5.12
N LYS A 119 15.47 -11.90 4.58
CA LYS A 119 15.77 -12.36 3.21
C LYS A 119 15.35 -11.33 2.16
N LEU A 120 14.15 -10.77 2.30
CA LEU A 120 13.72 -9.68 1.42
C LEU A 120 14.64 -8.47 1.54
N LEU A 121 15.01 -8.09 2.76
CA LEU A 121 15.94 -6.98 3.00
C LEU A 121 17.28 -7.24 2.31
N SER A 122 17.87 -8.42 2.50
CA SER A 122 19.12 -8.80 1.83
C SER A 122 19.00 -8.70 0.31
N ALA A 123 17.90 -9.18 -0.28
CA ALA A 123 17.69 -9.10 -1.72
C ALA A 123 17.61 -7.64 -2.22
N LEU A 124 16.95 -6.76 -1.48
CA LEU A 124 16.86 -5.33 -1.80
C LEU A 124 18.22 -4.63 -1.67
N THR A 125 18.94 -4.89 -0.58
CA THR A 125 20.25 -4.27 -0.30
C THR A 125 21.30 -4.72 -1.32
N THR A 126 21.30 -6.00 -1.69
CA THR A 126 22.23 -6.57 -2.68
C THR A 126 21.83 -6.27 -4.14
N LYS A 127 20.74 -5.52 -4.36
CA LYS A 127 20.16 -5.22 -5.68
C LYS A 127 19.74 -6.46 -6.49
N VAL A 128 19.70 -7.64 -5.89
CA VAL A 128 19.06 -8.83 -6.48
C VAL A 128 17.59 -8.54 -6.72
N CYS A 129 16.93 -7.90 -5.75
CA CYS A 129 15.59 -7.35 -5.88
C CYS A 129 15.69 -5.83 -6.06
N HIS A 130 15.21 -5.29 -7.18
CA HIS A 130 15.26 -3.85 -7.41
C HIS A 130 14.12 -3.37 -8.31
N TRP A 131 13.78 -2.09 -8.16
CA TRP A 131 12.83 -1.43 -9.04
C TRP A 131 13.46 -1.17 -10.40
N LYS A 132 12.75 -1.57 -11.45
CA LYS A 132 13.12 -1.31 -12.83
C LYS A 132 11.99 -0.58 -13.53
N LYS A 133 12.32 0.54 -14.19
CA LYS A 133 11.42 1.19 -15.13
C LYS A 133 11.29 0.32 -16.39
N LEU A 134 10.06 0.03 -16.76
CA LEU A 134 9.73 -0.68 -17.98
C LEU A 134 9.72 0.29 -19.16
N SER A 135 10.05 -0.21 -20.35
CA SER A 135 9.77 0.54 -21.58
C SER A 135 8.26 0.56 -21.84
N GLU A 136 7.83 1.41 -22.76
CA GLU A 136 6.42 1.47 -23.16
C GLU A 136 5.95 0.13 -23.73
N GLU A 137 6.81 -0.52 -24.54
CA GLU A 137 6.52 -1.81 -25.14
C GLU A 137 6.37 -2.90 -24.06
N ASP A 138 7.27 -2.92 -23.08
CA ASP A 138 7.19 -3.90 -21.98
C ASP A 138 5.97 -3.66 -21.09
N THR A 139 5.61 -2.41 -20.86
CA THR A 139 4.39 -2.04 -20.13
C THR A 139 3.15 -2.54 -20.86
N GLN A 140 3.06 -2.31 -22.17
CA GLN A 140 1.94 -2.75 -22.99
C GLN A 140 1.84 -4.29 -23.05
N ARG A 141 2.98 -4.99 -23.18
CA ARG A 141 3.03 -6.46 -23.07
C ARG A 141 2.48 -6.92 -21.72
N ARG A 142 2.82 -6.22 -20.63
CA ARG A 142 2.37 -6.55 -19.27
C ARG A 142 0.87 -6.36 -19.12
N ILE A 143 0.31 -5.26 -19.64
CA ILE A 143 -1.13 -5.00 -19.69
C ILE A 143 -1.85 -6.13 -20.43
N ILE A 144 -1.39 -6.48 -21.64
CA ILE A 144 -1.99 -7.55 -22.45
C ILE A 144 -1.96 -8.88 -21.70
N LEU A 145 -0.83 -9.23 -21.08
CA LEU A 145 -0.69 -10.49 -20.35
C LEU A 145 -1.59 -10.53 -19.11
N ASN A 146 -1.67 -9.43 -18.35
CA ASN A 146 -2.51 -9.31 -17.18
C ASN A 146 -4.00 -9.39 -17.55
N ASN A 147 -4.41 -8.74 -18.64
CA ASN A 147 -5.77 -8.84 -19.16
C ASN A 147 -6.12 -10.27 -19.60
N LYS A 148 -5.20 -10.97 -20.28
CA LYS A 148 -5.39 -12.39 -20.63
C LYS A 148 -5.56 -13.28 -19.39
N ARG A 149 -4.73 -13.08 -18.37
CA ARG A 149 -4.84 -13.81 -17.09
C ARG A 149 -6.17 -13.51 -16.39
N HIS A 150 -6.57 -12.24 -16.37
CA HIS A 150 -7.83 -11.83 -15.77
C HIS A 150 -9.04 -12.43 -16.50
N ALA A 151 -9.02 -12.46 -17.84
CA ALA A 151 -10.07 -13.10 -18.65
C ALA A 151 -10.18 -14.61 -18.41
N ARG A 152 -9.09 -15.28 -18.00
CA ARG A 152 -9.10 -16.69 -17.56
C ARG A 152 -9.64 -16.88 -16.13
N GLY A 153 -10.03 -15.82 -15.45
CA GLY A 153 -10.52 -15.87 -14.07
C GLY A 153 -9.41 -15.77 -13.00
N GLU A 154 -8.14 -15.54 -13.38
CA GLU A 154 -7.10 -15.28 -12.38
C GLU A 154 -7.37 -13.93 -11.68
N GLN A 155 -7.18 -13.90 -10.35
CA GLN A 155 -7.36 -12.71 -9.52
C GLN A 155 -6.16 -11.74 -9.67
N VAL A 156 -5.97 -11.21 -10.89
CA VAL A 156 -4.92 -10.22 -11.21
C VAL A 156 -5.31 -8.83 -10.71
N TYR A 157 -6.58 -8.49 -10.84
CA TYR A 157 -7.15 -7.23 -10.38
C TYR A 157 -8.13 -7.52 -9.25
N LYS A 158 -7.90 -6.91 -8.08
CA LYS A 158 -8.83 -7.00 -6.96
C LYS A 158 -9.89 -5.91 -7.09
N PRO A 159 -11.18 -6.27 -7.20
CA PRO A 159 -12.25 -5.30 -7.18
C PRO A 159 -12.23 -4.49 -5.90
N ARG A 160 -12.55 -3.20 -5.99
CA ARG A 160 -12.73 -2.37 -4.82
C ARG A 160 -13.99 -2.85 -4.08
N LYS A 161 -13.88 -3.20 -2.79
CA LYS A 161 -15.07 -3.37 -1.95
C LYS A 161 -15.75 -1.99 -1.85
N ASN A 162 -16.98 -1.89 -2.34
CA ASN A 162 -17.84 -0.77 -2.04
C ASN A 162 -18.25 -0.89 -0.57
N THR A 163 -17.53 -0.22 0.33
CA THR A 163 -18.01 -0.06 1.69
C THR A 163 -19.20 0.88 1.65
N LEU A 164 -20.41 0.32 1.64
CA LEU A 164 -21.62 1.07 1.93
C LEU A 164 -21.47 1.66 3.33
N GLN A 165 -21.15 2.94 3.39
CA GLN A 165 -21.26 3.70 4.63
C GLN A 165 -22.75 3.89 4.95
N GLY A 166 -23.19 3.25 6.02
CA GLY A 166 -24.22 3.77 6.92
C GLY A 166 -25.68 3.66 6.49
N THR A 167 -26.39 2.69 7.06
CA THR A 167 -27.64 2.98 7.79
C THR A 167 -27.91 1.86 8.80
N LYS A 168 -28.10 2.25 10.07
CA LYS A 168 -28.52 1.39 11.18
C LYS A 168 -30.05 1.29 11.20
N LYS A 169 -30.55 0.15 11.71
CA LYS A 169 -31.93 -0.21 12.14
C LYS A 169 -32.95 -0.37 10.99
N SER A 170 -33.73 -1.46 10.93
CA SER A 170 -34.56 -2.00 12.02
C SER A 170 -34.71 -3.52 12.02
N ALA A 171 -35.07 -4.06 13.18
CA ALA A 171 -35.63 -5.40 13.35
C ALA A 171 -37.17 -5.34 13.32
N ALA A 172 -37.83 -6.33 12.69
CA ALA A 172 -38.99 -7.06 13.24
C ALA A 172 -39.46 -8.19 12.27
N THR A 173 -39.51 -9.39 12.87
CA THR A 173 -40.11 -10.72 12.60
C THR A 173 -41.50 -10.68 11.89
N VAL A 174 -42.07 -11.67 11.19
CA VAL A 174 -42.18 -13.17 11.29
C VAL A 174 -42.68 -13.77 9.92
N PRO A 175 -42.93 -15.08 9.73
CA PRO A 175 -42.55 -15.85 8.53
C PRO A 175 -43.79 -16.26 7.70
N SER A 176 -43.60 -16.98 6.59
CA SER A 176 -44.47 -18.10 6.18
C SER A 176 -43.92 -18.81 4.95
N ASP A 177 -44.35 -20.06 4.87
CA ASP A 177 -43.78 -21.26 4.28
C ASP A 177 -44.16 -21.50 2.80
N ALA A 178 -43.62 -22.60 2.25
CA ALA A 178 -43.91 -23.25 0.96
C ALA A 178 -43.36 -22.53 -0.30
N GLY A 179 -42.72 -23.17 -1.27
CA GLY A 179 -42.56 -24.57 -1.62
C GLY A 179 -42.44 -24.64 -3.14
N ASP A 180 -41.67 -25.62 -3.62
CA ASP A 180 -41.72 -26.21 -4.97
C ASP A 180 -41.05 -25.49 -6.18
N ASN A 181 -39.89 -26.05 -6.55
CA ASN A 181 -39.54 -26.66 -7.84
C ASN A 181 -40.09 -26.05 -9.15
N GLY A 182 -39.21 -25.79 -10.12
CA GLY A 182 -39.62 -25.43 -11.48
C GLY A 182 -38.46 -25.07 -12.39
N ASN A 183 -37.99 -26.06 -13.13
CA ASN A 183 -36.95 -26.05 -14.15
C ASN A 183 -37.35 -25.28 -15.44
N ASN A 184 -36.35 -25.06 -16.30
CA ASN A 184 -36.35 -24.72 -17.74
C ASN A 184 -36.31 -23.25 -18.20
N SER A 185 -35.12 -22.89 -18.68
CA SER A 185 -34.77 -22.63 -20.09
C SER A 185 -35.80 -21.98 -21.02
N ASP A 186 -35.38 -20.85 -21.59
CA ASP A 186 -35.29 -20.52 -23.03
C ASP A 186 -35.07 -18.99 -23.06
N GLY A 187 -34.12 -18.40 -23.77
CA GLY A 187 -33.68 -18.63 -25.13
C GLY A 187 -33.49 -17.24 -25.73
N ASP A 188 -32.28 -16.98 -26.25
CA ASP A 188 -31.90 -16.13 -27.39
C ASP A 188 -32.48 -14.70 -27.48
N ASP A 189 -31.61 -13.70 -27.69
CA ASP A 189 -31.27 -13.30 -29.07
C ASP A 189 -30.30 -12.10 -29.13
N GLU A 190 -29.47 -12.15 -30.18
CA GLU A 190 -28.63 -11.15 -30.87
C GLU A 190 -28.61 -9.71 -30.32
N GLY A 191 -27.46 -9.08 -30.10
CA GLY A 191 -26.44 -8.83 -31.11
C GLY A 191 -26.51 -7.36 -31.55
N ASN A 192 -25.48 -6.56 -31.26
CA ASN A 192 -25.04 -5.58 -32.26
C ASN A 192 -23.57 -5.21 -32.09
N SER A 193 -22.90 -5.28 -33.22
CA SER A 193 -21.52 -4.92 -33.50
C SER A 193 -21.38 -3.40 -33.71
N MET A 194 -20.15 -2.92 -33.48
CA MET A 194 -19.47 -1.81 -34.15
C MET A 194 -20.18 -0.45 -34.33
N ALA A 195 -19.55 0.58 -33.77
CA ALA A 195 -18.91 1.64 -34.56
C ALA A 195 -17.64 2.10 -33.84
#